data_AF-A0AAN6RLS1-F1
#
_entry.id   AF-A0AAN6RLS1-F1
#
_cell.length_a   1.000
_cell.length_b   1.000
_cell.length_c   1.000
_cell.angle_alpha   90.00
_cell.angle_beta   90.00
_cell.angle_gamma   90.00
#
_symmetry.space_group_name_H-M   'P 1'
#
loop_
_entity.id
_entity.type
_entity.pdbx_description
1 polymer ?
#
loop_
_entity_poly.entity_id
_entity_poly.type
_entity_poly.pdbx_seq_one_letter_code
_entity_poly.pdbx_strand_id
1 'polypeptide(L)'
;MEDDRRVIAKTSHPNVGPLVLTTASEVATMEFARTVLDLPVPQVLAWSATDQNPVQAEYIIMEGARGSQLHEVWEDLSIWASCVEYLQSIVRREIDWISNYAHLQEPKETPWQYKSPEQNSPESHIALLQKFLAAIPLVTPQDPELTSPRLWHPDFHAGNIYIVEGSPTAEKDPLMNKVMRHPHGKTLKQVEAFVGATWDNCLFPFEECLISIEREWELFYAN
;
A
#
# COMPACT_ATOMS: atom_id res chain seq x y z
N MET A 1 36.22 -21.04 16.23
CA MET A 1 35.87 -19.95 15.32
C MET A 1 34.45 -20.20 14.87
N GLU A 2 33.48 -19.68 15.61
CA GLU A 2 32.09 -19.68 15.17
C GLU A 2 31.91 -18.40 14.35
N ASP A 3 31.78 -18.56 13.05
CA ASP A 3 31.31 -17.49 12.19
C ASP A 3 29.84 -17.27 12.61
N ASP A 4 29.49 -16.09 13.13
CA ASP A 4 28.13 -15.72 13.64
C ASP A 4 27.09 -15.60 12.48
N ARG A 5 27.21 -16.49 11.50
CA ARG A 5 26.39 -16.55 10.30
C ARG A 5 25.06 -17.18 10.64
N ARG A 6 24.04 -16.35 10.73
CA ARG A 6 22.65 -16.78 10.83
C ARG A 6 22.15 -17.19 9.45
N VAL A 7 21.54 -18.37 9.38
CA VAL A 7 20.91 -18.93 8.18
C VAL A 7 19.46 -19.23 8.52
N ILE A 8 18.56 -18.91 7.60
CA ILE A 8 17.14 -19.22 7.70
C ILE A 8 16.82 -20.36 6.74
N ALA A 9 16.16 -21.38 7.25
CA ALA A 9 15.56 -22.44 6.45
C ALA A 9 14.05 -22.27 6.48
N LYS A 10 13.44 -22.20 5.30
CA LYS A 10 12.00 -22.11 5.11
C LYS A 10 11.51 -23.36 4.37
N THR A 11 10.41 -23.93 4.85
CA THR A 11 9.71 -25.05 4.21
C THR A 11 8.28 -24.64 3.89
N SER A 12 7.78 -25.03 2.72
CA SER A 12 6.42 -24.69 2.26
C SER A 12 5.35 -25.37 3.12
N HIS A 13 4.24 -24.66 3.38
CA HIS A 13 3.07 -25.26 4.01
C HIS A 13 2.20 -25.97 2.95
N PRO A 14 1.57 -27.12 3.27
CA PRO A 14 0.80 -27.91 2.29
C PRO A 14 -0.38 -27.20 1.62
N ASN A 15 -0.85 -26.08 2.21
CA ASN A 15 -2.06 -25.37 1.77
C ASN A 15 -1.78 -24.16 0.84
N VAL A 16 -0.53 -23.93 0.42
CA VAL A 16 -0.12 -22.65 -0.22
C VAL A 16 -0.29 -22.67 -1.76
N GLY A 17 -0.89 -23.71 -2.33
CA GLY A 17 -1.15 -23.83 -3.77
C GLY A 17 -0.24 -24.87 -4.44
N PRO A 18 0.02 -24.78 -5.76
CA PRO A 18 0.88 -25.73 -6.46
C PRO A 18 2.31 -25.66 -5.92
N LEU A 19 2.65 -26.63 -5.07
CA LEU A 19 3.93 -26.87 -4.39
C LEU A 19 5.14 -26.29 -5.16
N VAL A 20 5.42 -26.80 -6.37
CA VAL A 20 6.60 -26.42 -7.17
C VAL A 20 6.64 -24.93 -7.54
N LEU A 21 5.49 -24.34 -7.88
CA LEU A 21 5.42 -22.96 -8.39
C LEU A 21 5.63 -21.93 -7.28
N THR A 22 5.22 -22.24 -6.04
CA THR A 22 5.35 -21.31 -4.92
C THR A 22 6.82 -21.10 -4.57
N THR A 23 7.57 -22.19 -4.35
CA THR A 23 8.99 -22.11 -3.99
C THR A 23 9.83 -21.49 -5.12
N ALA A 24 9.59 -21.91 -6.37
CA ALA A 24 10.32 -21.37 -7.52
C ALA A 24 10.02 -19.88 -7.76
N SER A 25 8.77 -19.45 -7.63
CA SER A 25 8.41 -18.04 -7.81
C SER A 25 8.98 -17.16 -6.71
N GLU A 26 8.97 -17.61 -5.45
CA GLU A 26 9.56 -16.87 -4.34
C GLU A 26 11.07 -16.66 -4.52
N VAL A 27 11.83 -17.71 -4.87
CA VAL A 27 13.27 -17.60 -5.13
C VAL A 27 13.54 -16.66 -6.31
N ALA A 28 12.76 -16.76 -7.39
CA ALA A 28 12.91 -15.88 -8.54
C ALA A 28 12.62 -14.41 -8.18
N THR A 29 11.59 -14.13 -7.37
CA THR A 29 11.28 -12.79 -6.89
C THR A 29 12.38 -12.23 -5.99
N MET A 30 12.95 -13.04 -5.09
CA MET A 30 14.07 -12.63 -4.24
C MET A 30 15.32 -12.29 -5.07
N GLU A 31 15.65 -13.12 -6.05
CA GLU A 31 16.81 -12.87 -6.93
C GLU A 31 16.60 -11.61 -7.78
N PHE A 32 15.39 -11.41 -8.31
CA PHE A 32 15.02 -10.20 -9.03
C PHE A 32 15.14 -8.95 -8.14
N ALA A 33 14.58 -8.99 -6.93
CA ALA A 33 14.66 -7.88 -5.99
C ALA A 33 16.12 -7.53 -5.63
N ARG A 34 16.97 -8.54 -5.48
CA ARG A 34 18.39 -8.34 -5.17
C ARG A 34 19.21 -7.83 -6.36
N THR A 35 19.04 -8.44 -7.54
CA THR A 35 19.95 -8.23 -8.69
C THR A 35 19.48 -7.14 -9.65
N VAL A 36 18.17 -6.95 -9.78
CA VAL A 36 17.58 -5.96 -10.69
C VAL A 36 17.19 -4.69 -9.96
N LEU A 37 16.59 -4.82 -8.78
CA LEU A 37 16.14 -3.66 -7.98
C LEU A 37 17.18 -3.16 -6.97
N ASP A 38 18.31 -3.86 -6.80
CA ASP A 38 19.36 -3.56 -5.82
C ASP A 38 18.84 -3.42 -4.38
N LEU A 39 17.82 -4.21 -4.03
CA LEU A 39 17.23 -4.20 -2.69
C LEU A 39 18.04 -5.10 -1.73
N PRO A 40 18.21 -4.69 -0.45
CA PRO A 40 18.97 -5.44 0.55
C PRO A 40 18.17 -6.63 1.12
N VAL A 41 17.70 -7.53 0.25
CA VAL A 41 17.02 -8.77 0.63
C VAL A 41 18.03 -9.89 0.93
N PRO A 42 17.68 -10.87 1.79
CA PRO A 42 18.54 -12.00 2.08
C PRO A 42 18.94 -12.78 0.82
N GLN A 43 20.19 -13.21 0.75
CA GLN A 43 20.66 -14.05 -0.36
C GLN A 43 20.18 -15.49 -0.19
N VAL A 44 19.59 -16.07 -1.24
CA VAL A 44 19.30 -17.50 -1.31
C VAL A 44 20.61 -18.27 -1.49
N LEU A 45 20.88 -19.21 -0.59
CA LEU A 45 22.08 -20.03 -0.57
C LEU A 45 21.84 -21.40 -1.23
N ALA A 46 20.67 -21.99 -1.02
CA ALA A 46 20.24 -23.23 -1.65
C ALA A 46 18.72 -23.33 -1.62
N TRP A 47 18.12 -24.02 -2.59
CA TRP A 47 16.67 -24.27 -2.59
C TRP A 47 16.33 -25.54 -3.38
N SER A 48 15.16 -26.11 -3.10
CA SER A 48 14.54 -27.18 -3.89
C SER A 48 13.03 -26.97 -3.91
N ALA A 49 12.44 -26.91 -5.10
CA ALA A 49 10.98 -26.87 -5.29
C ALA A 49 10.36 -28.25 -5.52
N THR A 50 11.07 -29.32 -5.19
CA THR A 50 10.51 -30.68 -5.22
C THR A 50 10.92 -31.43 -3.96
N ASP A 51 10.13 -32.43 -3.58
CA ASP A 51 10.46 -33.37 -2.50
C ASP A 51 11.50 -34.44 -2.90
N GLN A 52 11.94 -34.46 -4.16
CA GLN A 52 12.95 -35.38 -4.70
C GLN A 52 14.36 -34.94 -4.28
N ASN A 53 14.55 -34.76 -2.98
CA ASN A 53 15.81 -34.35 -2.36
C ASN A 53 15.94 -35.01 -0.97
N PRO A 54 17.13 -35.02 -0.33
CA PRO A 54 17.33 -35.70 0.95
C PRO A 54 16.46 -35.22 2.11
N VAL A 55 15.93 -33.99 2.05
CA VAL A 55 15.03 -33.41 3.05
C VAL A 55 13.58 -33.87 2.84
N GLN A 56 13.27 -34.47 1.69
CA GLN A 56 11.93 -34.97 1.32
C GLN A 56 10.83 -33.90 1.39
N ALA A 57 11.23 -32.64 1.25
CA ALA A 57 10.36 -31.49 1.29
C ALA A 57 10.97 -30.36 0.46
N GLU A 58 10.12 -29.45 0.01
CA GLU A 58 10.59 -28.20 -0.56
C GLU A 58 11.25 -27.34 0.50
N TYR A 59 12.30 -26.63 0.10
CA TYR A 59 13.01 -25.74 1.01
C TYR A 59 13.64 -24.55 0.29
N ILE A 60 13.84 -23.49 1.07
CA ILE A 60 14.71 -22.37 0.74
C ILE A 60 15.64 -22.19 1.94
N ILE A 61 16.95 -22.21 1.69
CA ILE A 61 18.00 -21.86 2.64
C ILE A 61 18.56 -20.53 2.19
N MET A 62 18.56 -19.54 3.09
CA MET A 62 18.98 -18.18 2.80
C MET A 62 19.73 -17.57 3.98
N GLU A 63 20.45 -16.48 3.72
CA GLU A 63 21.06 -15.68 4.79
C GLU A 63 20.01 -15.17 5.79
N GLY A 64 20.42 -14.93 7.03
CA GLY A 64 19.62 -14.15 7.97
C GLY A 64 19.46 -12.72 7.47
N ALA A 65 18.25 -12.17 7.53
CA ALA A 65 18.00 -10.76 7.25
C ALA A 65 18.87 -9.89 8.15
N ARG A 66 19.49 -8.86 7.56
CA ARG A 66 20.31 -7.89 8.28
C ARG A 66 19.46 -6.67 8.62
N GLY A 67 19.61 -6.16 9.84
CA GLY A 67 18.85 -5.00 10.33
C GLY A 67 17.82 -5.37 11.38
N SER A 68 17.08 -4.35 11.84
CA SER A 68 16.01 -4.51 12.82
C SER A 68 14.69 -4.87 12.13
N GLN A 69 13.82 -5.59 12.82
CA GLN A 69 12.50 -5.87 12.27
C GLN A 69 11.71 -4.57 12.17
N LEU A 70 10.94 -4.40 11.09
CA LEU A 70 10.22 -3.14 10.84
C LEU A 70 9.33 -2.72 12.03
N HIS A 71 8.67 -3.68 12.68
CA HIS A 71 7.80 -3.42 13.83
C HIS A 71 8.55 -2.90 15.07
N GLU A 72 9.85 -3.19 15.20
CA GLU A 72 10.68 -2.75 16.32
C GLU A 72 11.13 -1.29 16.16
N VAL A 73 11.24 -0.82 14.92
CA VAL A 73 11.77 0.52 14.60
C VAL A 73 10.72 1.44 13.96
N TRP A 74 9.49 0.96 13.76
CA TRP A 74 8.45 1.69 13.02
C TRP A 74 8.18 3.08 13.57
N GLU A 75 8.09 3.20 14.90
CA GLU A 75 7.82 4.48 15.57
C GLU A 75 8.99 5.48 15.44
N ASP A 76 10.22 4.98 15.30
CA ASP A 76 11.44 5.78 15.16
C ASP A 76 11.78 6.10 13.69
N LEU A 77 11.11 5.44 12.74
CA LEU A 77 11.30 5.66 11.31
C LEU A 77 10.66 6.98 10.88
N SER A 78 11.43 8.06 10.90
CA SER A 78 11.05 9.35 10.32
C SER A 78 11.27 9.34 8.79
N ILE A 79 10.59 8.44 8.06
CA ILE A 79 10.67 8.39 6.58
C ILE A 79 10.10 9.68 5.97
N TRP A 80 9.03 10.20 6.58
CA TRP A 80 8.43 11.49 6.25
C TRP A 80 8.26 12.32 7.52
N ALA A 81 8.49 13.62 7.44
CA ALA A 81 8.33 14.54 8.55
C ALA A 81 6.86 14.84 8.88
N SER A 82 5.92 14.54 7.97
CA SER A 82 4.48 14.73 8.17
C SER A 82 3.62 13.88 7.21
N CYS A 83 2.35 13.69 7.53
CA CYS A 83 1.36 13.11 6.61
C CYS A 83 1.25 13.89 5.29
N VAL A 84 1.42 15.21 5.34
CA VAL A 84 1.43 16.07 4.14
C VAL A 84 2.58 15.67 3.22
N GLU A 85 3.79 15.54 3.76
CA GLU A 85 4.95 15.13 2.99
C GLU A 85 4.79 13.72 2.42
N TYR A 86 4.25 12.79 3.21
CA TYR A 86 3.93 11.44 2.75
C TYR A 86 2.98 11.47 1.54
N LEU A 87 1.82 12.12 1.64
CA LEU A 87 0.86 12.23 0.54
C LEU A 87 1.46 12.93 -0.67
N GLN A 88 2.24 13.99 -0.47
CA GLN A 88 2.95 14.68 -1.55
C GLN A 88 3.94 13.75 -2.26
N SER A 89 4.62 12.87 -1.53
CA SER A 89 5.56 11.91 -2.12
C SER A 89 4.87 10.90 -3.03
N ILE A 90 3.66 10.43 -2.65
CA ILE A 90 2.85 9.54 -3.48
C ILE A 90 2.47 10.25 -4.78
N VAL A 91 1.97 11.49 -4.67
CA VAL A 91 1.57 12.30 -5.85
C VAL A 91 2.75 12.53 -6.79
N ARG A 92 3.91 12.92 -6.25
CA ARG A 92 5.12 13.16 -7.06
C ARG A 92 5.57 11.90 -7.77
N ARG A 93 5.61 10.77 -7.05
CA ARG A 93 5.94 9.46 -7.63
C ARG A 93 5.00 9.11 -8.78
N GLU A 94 3.70 9.32 -8.60
CA GLU A 94 2.71 9.02 -9.63
C GLU A 94 2.88 9.94 -10.86
N ILE A 95 3.09 11.24 -10.66
CA ILE A 95 3.38 12.19 -11.74
C ILE A 95 4.64 11.78 -12.50
N ASP A 96 5.71 11.43 -11.80
CA ASP A 96 6.97 11.01 -12.40
C ASP A 96 6.78 9.73 -13.21
N TRP A 97 6.03 8.76 -12.67
CA TRP A 97 5.73 7.52 -13.37
C TRP A 97 4.92 7.78 -14.65
N ILE A 98 3.84 8.56 -14.56
CA ILE A 98 3.00 8.89 -15.71
C ILE A 98 3.82 9.63 -16.77
N SER A 99 4.63 10.62 -16.35
CA SER A 99 5.42 11.43 -17.27
C SER A 99 6.46 10.62 -18.05
N ASN A 100 7.04 9.58 -17.45
CA ASN A 100 8.12 8.81 -18.06
C ASN A 100 7.65 7.51 -18.75
N TYR A 101 6.55 6.92 -18.31
CA TYR A 101 6.15 5.57 -18.71
C TYR A 101 4.72 5.44 -19.22
N ALA A 102 3.86 6.44 -19.02
CA ALA A 102 2.50 6.35 -19.54
C ALA A 102 2.48 6.50 -21.07
N HIS A 103 1.63 5.70 -21.71
CA HIS A 103 1.34 5.79 -23.13
C HIS A 103 -0.13 6.15 -23.31
N LEU A 104 -0.45 7.01 -24.29
CA LEU A 104 -1.85 7.30 -24.66
C LEU A 104 -2.60 5.98 -24.86
N GLN A 105 -3.67 5.78 -24.08
CA GLN A 105 -4.52 4.60 -24.24
C GLN A 105 -5.49 4.84 -25.40
N GLU A 106 -5.63 3.87 -26.29
CA GLU A 106 -6.72 3.92 -27.27
C GLU A 106 -8.07 3.80 -26.54
N PRO A 107 -9.10 4.58 -26.96
CA PRO A 107 -10.42 4.48 -26.37
C PRO A 107 -10.95 3.05 -26.51
N LYS A 108 -11.02 2.32 -25.40
CA LYS A 108 -11.71 1.02 -25.36
C LYS A 108 -13.18 1.27 -25.04
N GLU A 109 -14.05 1.08 -26.03
CA GLU A 109 -15.49 1.04 -25.80
C GLU A 109 -15.86 -0.24 -25.05
N THR A 110 -15.92 -0.13 -23.73
CA THR A 110 -16.47 -1.15 -22.85
C THR A 110 -17.92 -0.77 -22.53
N PRO A 111 -18.94 -1.52 -23.00
CA PRO A 111 -20.36 -1.13 -22.87
C PRO A 111 -20.84 -0.87 -21.43
N TRP A 112 -20.14 -1.43 -20.44
CA TRP A 112 -20.50 -1.38 -19.02
C TRP A 112 -19.62 -0.44 -18.20
N GLN A 113 -18.63 0.21 -18.84
CA GLN A 113 -17.74 1.17 -18.20
C GLN A 113 -17.74 2.42 -19.07
N TYR A 114 -18.45 3.45 -18.61
CA TYR A 114 -18.25 4.78 -19.16
C TYR A 114 -16.78 5.15 -18.91
N LYS A 115 -16.10 5.68 -19.92
CA LYS A 115 -14.76 6.27 -19.79
C LYS A 115 -14.77 7.61 -20.50
N SER A 116 -14.44 8.69 -19.77
CA SER A 116 -14.33 10.00 -20.41
C SER A 116 -13.08 10.02 -21.31
N PRO A 117 -13.09 10.80 -22.42
CA PRO A 117 -11.92 10.91 -23.29
C PRO A 117 -10.66 11.38 -22.55
N GLU A 118 -10.82 12.23 -21.54
CA GLU A 118 -9.76 12.77 -20.70
C GLU A 118 -9.03 11.66 -19.91
N GLN A 119 -9.71 10.55 -19.61
CA GLN A 119 -9.09 9.43 -18.90
C GLN A 119 -8.00 8.70 -19.68
N ASN A 120 -7.96 8.91 -21.00
CA ASN A 120 -6.96 8.33 -21.88
C ASN A 120 -5.71 9.20 -22.02
N SER A 121 -5.73 10.44 -21.51
CA SER A 121 -4.64 11.42 -21.62
C SER A 121 -3.79 11.46 -20.35
N PRO A 122 -2.49 11.11 -20.42
CA PRO A 122 -1.54 11.28 -19.31
C PRO A 122 -1.56 12.70 -18.72
N GLU A 123 -1.72 13.72 -19.56
CA GLU A 123 -1.74 15.13 -19.15
C GLU A 123 -2.93 15.44 -18.25
N SER A 124 -4.08 14.83 -18.51
CA SER A 124 -5.29 15.01 -17.70
C SER A 124 -5.12 14.40 -16.30
N HIS A 125 -4.48 13.23 -16.20
CA HIS A 125 -4.12 12.62 -14.91
C HIS A 125 -3.13 13.49 -14.14
N ILE A 126 -2.08 14.00 -14.81
CA ILE A 126 -1.09 14.89 -14.18
C ILE A 126 -1.76 16.18 -13.67
N ALA A 127 -2.61 16.82 -14.47
CA ALA A 127 -3.30 18.04 -14.07
C ALA A 127 -4.20 17.82 -12.84
N LEU A 128 -4.80 16.64 -12.73
CA LEU A 128 -5.62 16.27 -11.59
C LEU A 128 -4.78 16.01 -10.33
N LEU A 129 -3.66 15.29 -10.47
CA LEU A 129 -2.69 15.07 -9.40
C LEU A 129 -2.12 16.40 -8.87
N GLN A 130 -1.90 17.39 -9.75
CA GLN A 130 -1.49 18.74 -9.35
C GLN A 130 -2.56 19.47 -8.54
N LYS A 131 -3.83 19.37 -8.92
CA LYS A 131 -4.94 19.90 -8.11
C LYS A 131 -4.99 19.24 -6.74
N PHE A 132 -4.81 17.92 -6.69
CA PHE A 132 -4.77 17.19 -5.44
C PHE A 132 -3.61 17.64 -4.54
N LEU A 133 -2.43 17.86 -5.11
CA LEU A 133 -1.26 18.38 -4.39
C LEU A 133 -1.58 19.68 -3.64
N ALA A 134 -2.37 20.58 -4.25
CA ALA A 134 -2.82 21.82 -3.63
C ALA A 134 -3.87 21.60 -2.53
N ALA A 135 -4.65 20.52 -2.61
CA ALA A 135 -5.68 20.18 -1.63
C ALA A 135 -5.13 19.43 -0.40
N ILE A 136 -3.97 18.76 -0.48
CA ILE A 136 -3.38 17.97 0.62
C ILE A 136 -3.40 18.69 1.98
N PRO A 137 -2.96 19.97 2.10
CA PRO A 137 -2.95 20.65 3.40
C PRO A 137 -4.35 20.90 3.98
N LEU A 138 -5.39 20.92 3.14
CA LEU A 138 -6.78 21.15 3.53
C LEU A 138 -7.48 19.86 3.96
N VAL A 139 -7.08 18.72 3.38
CA VAL A 139 -7.70 17.42 3.63
C VAL A 139 -6.99 16.62 4.73
N THR A 140 -5.76 17.00 5.09
CA THR A 140 -5.00 16.32 6.14
C THR A 140 -5.52 16.70 7.54
N PRO A 141 -5.83 15.72 8.40
CA PRO A 141 -6.20 16.00 9.79
C PRO A 141 -5.09 16.78 10.51
N GLN A 142 -5.45 17.78 11.30
CA GLN A 142 -4.50 18.53 12.13
C GLN A 142 -4.19 17.82 13.46
N ASP A 143 -4.92 16.74 13.76
CA ASP A 143 -4.79 15.99 15.00
C ASP A 143 -3.51 15.12 15.01
N PRO A 144 -2.58 15.32 15.96
CA PRO A 144 -1.34 14.54 16.05
C PRO A 144 -1.56 13.04 16.25
N GLU A 145 -2.65 12.64 16.91
CA GLU A 145 -2.93 11.21 17.14
C GLU A 145 -3.32 10.51 15.83
N LEU A 146 -4.02 11.22 14.95
CA LEU A 146 -4.47 10.71 13.66
C LEU A 146 -3.40 10.78 12.57
N THR A 147 -2.40 11.65 12.76
CA THR A 147 -1.27 11.81 11.84
C THR A 147 -0.03 11.00 12.23
N SER A 148 -0.07 10.33 13.38
CA SER A 148 0.98 9.41 13.80
C SER A 148 1.11 8.20 12.84
N PRO A 149 2.32 7.81 12.43
CA PRO A 149 2.51 6.68 11.52
C PRO A 149 2.12 5.37 12.22
N ARG A 150 1.10 4.68 11.73
CA ARG A 150 0.62 3.41 12.30
C ARG A 150 0.46 2.36 11.21
N LEU A 151 0.77 1.12 11.56
CA LEU A 151 0.47 -0.02 10.69
C LEU A 151 -1.05 -0.18 10.59
N TRP A 152 -1.55 -0.09 9.37
CA TRP A 152 -2.97 -0.22 9.06
C TRP A 152 -3.21 -1.49 8.26
N HIS A 153 -4.22 -2.28 8.63
CA HIS A 153 -4.60 -3.46 7.85
C HIS A 153 -5.34 -3.00 6.57
N PRO A 154 -4.91 -3.43 5.36
CA PRO A 154 -5.42 -2.88 4.10
C PRO A 154 -6.93 -3.04 3.94
N ASP A 155 -7.46 -4.21 4.32
CA ASP A 155 -8.89 -4.53 4.25
C ASP A 155 -9.67 -4.19 5.54
N PHE A 156 -9.14 -3.25 6.33
CA PHE A 156 -9.80 -2.78 7.55
C PHE A 156 -10.90 -1.76 7.18
N HIS A 157 -12.13 -2.24 7.11
CA HIS A 157 -13.34 -1.46 6.85
C HIS A 157 -14.53 -1.96 7.68
N ALA A 158 -15.57 -1.13 7.86
CA ALA A 158 -16.71 -1.43 8.74
C ALA A 158 -17.38 -2.80 8.45
N GLY A 159 -17.42 -3.26 7.19
CA GLY A 159 -17.96 -4.58 6.84
C GLY A 159 -17.18 -5.79 7.40
N ASN A 160 -15.93 -5.59 7.81
CA ASN A 160 -15.06 -6.63 8.38
C ASN A 160 -14.90 -6.49 9.90
N ILE A 161 -15.58 -5.52 10.52
CA ILE A 161 -15.52 -5.26 11.97
C ILE A 161 -16.81 -5.77 12.60
N TYR A 162 -16.72 -6.84 13.38
CA TYR A 162 -17.87 -7.40 14.10
C TYR A 162 -17.92 -6.83 15.53
N ILE A 163 -19.05 -6.25 15.89
CA ILE A 163 -19.31 -5.77 17.25
C ILE A 163 -19.95 -6.91 18.03
N VAL A 164 -19.31 -7.32 19.13
CA VAL A 164 -19.92 -8.23 20.11
C VAL A 164 -20.90 -7.41 20.96
N GLU A 165 -22.17 -7.83 21.05
CA GLU A 165 -23.16 -7.16 21.90
C GLU A 165 -22.67 -7.03 23.35
N GLY A 166 -22.81 -5.83 23.92
CA GLY A 166 -22.31 -5.52 25.26
C GLY A 166 -20.81 -5.20 25.35
N SER A 167 -20.06 -5.21 24.23
CA SER A 167 -18.66 -4.77 24.20
C SER A 167 -18.53 -3.25 24.21
N PRO A 168 -17.75 -2.65 25.13
CA PRO A 168 -17.46 -1.22 25.10
C PRO A 168 -16.30 -0.96 24.13
N THR A 169 -16.47 -1.30 22.84
CA THR A 169 -15.39 -1.22 21.84
C THR A 169 -14.79 0.18 21.74
N ALA A 170 -15.61 1.23 21.91
CA ALA A 170 -15.15 2.62 21.94
C ALA A 170 -14.30 2.97 23.17
N GLU A 171 -14.49 2.28 24.30
CA GLU A 171 -13.68 2.48 25.51
C GLU A 171 -12.40 1.65 25.45
N LYS A 172 -12.46 0.46 24.84
CA LYS A 172 -11.32 -0.43 24.65
C LYS A 172 -10.34 0.08 23.59
N ASP A 173 -10.86 0.73 22.55
CA ASP A 173 -10.07 1.30 21.46
C ASP A 173 -10.60 2.70 21.09
N PRO A 174 -10.26 3.71 21.90
CA PRO A 174 -10.72 5.08 21.68
C PRO A 174 -10.13 5.69 20.41
N LEU A 175 -8.92 5.29 20.02
CA LEU A 175 -8.27 5.78 18.81
C LEU A 175 -8.98 5.24 17.56
N MET A 176 -9.31 3.95 17.53
CA MET A 176 -10.08 3.38 16.42
C MET A 176 -11.44 4.07 16.28
N ASN A 177 -12.13 4.29 17.39
CA ASN A 177 -13.40 5.01 17.38
C ASN A 177 -13.23 6.45 16.85
N LYS A 178 -12.13 7.13 17.20
CA LYS A 178 -11.79 8.47 16.73
C LYS A 178 -11.50 8.49 15.22
N VAL A 179 -10.72 7.53 14.70
CA VAL A 179 -10.43 7.39 13.25
C VAL A 179 -11.72 7.14 12.46
N MET A 180 -12.54 6.19 12.91
CA MET A 180 -13.77 5.80 12.20
C MET A 180 -14.84 6.89 12.19
N ARG A 181 -14.81 7.80 13.17
CA ARG A 181 -15.72 8.95 13.27
C ARG A 181 -15.09 10.26 12.81
N HIS A 182 -13.84 10.25 12.40
CA HIS A 182 -13.21 11.44 11.86
C HIS A 182 -14.05 11.92 10.68
N PRO A 183 -14.43 13.21 10.63
CA PRO A 183 -15.15 13.75 9.48
C PRO A 183 -14.45 13.35 8.18
N HIS A 184 -15.21 12.73 7.29
CA HIS A 184 -14.73 12.26 5.99
C HIS A 184 -13.57 11.24 6.03
N GLY A 185 -13.28 10.58 7.16
CA GLY A 185 -12.15 9.65 7.30
C GLY A 185 -12.16 8.51 6.28
N LYS A 186 -13.34 8.01 5.91
CA LYS A 186 -13.50 7.01 4.83
C LYS A 186 -13.14 7.59 3.45
N THR A 187 -13.62 8.79 3.16
CA THR A 187 -13.35 9.50 1.89
C THR A 187 -11.86 9.84 1.77
N LEU A 188 -11.23 10.28 2.85
CA LEU A 188 -9.78 10.57 2.90
C LEU A 188 -8.93 9.31 2.68
N LYS A 189 -9.32 8.17 3.29
CA LYS A 189 -8.67 6.87 3.05
C LYS A 189 -8.76 6.47 1.57
N GLN A 190 -9.93 6.65 0.97
CA GLN A 190 -10.14 6.32 -0.44
C GLN A 190 -9.26 7.19 -1.36
N VAL A 191 -9.16 8.48 -1.06
CA VAL A 191 -8.31 9.42 -1.79
C VAL A 191 -6.83 9.00 -1.79
N GLU A 192 -6.27 8.60 -0.66
CA GLU A 192 -4.88 8.10 -0.59
C GLU A 192 -4.69 6.85 -1.45
N ALA A 193 -5.56 5.86 -1.31
CA ALA A 193 -5.50 4.63 -2.09
C ALA A 193 -5.64 4.85 -3.61
N PHE A 194 -6.45 5.83 -4.03
CA PHE A 194 -6.64 6.14 -5.45
C PHE A 194 -5.46 6.90 -6.06
N VAL A 195 -4.86 7.84 -5.31
CA VAL A 195 -3.72 8.63 -5.79
C VAL A 195 -2.49 7.77 -6.06
N GLY A 196 -2.37 6.61 -5.40
CA GLY A 196 -1.27 5.67 -5.61
C GLY A 196 -1.41 4.74 -6.83
N ALA A 197 -2.51 4.80 -7.58
CA ALA A 197 -2.82 3.88 -8.69
C ALA A 197 -3.71 4.51 -9.77
N THR A 198 -3.55 5.82 -10.02
CA THR A 198 -4.47 6.58 -10.89
C THR A 198 -4.48 6.09 -12.33
N TRP A 199 -3.32 5.62 -12.82
CA TRP A 199 -3.14 5.19 -14.19
C TRP A 199 -3.78 3.83 -14.54
N ASP A 200 -3.99 2.95 -13.55
CA ASP A 200 -4.51 1.58 -13.75
C ASP A 200 -6.07 1.51 -13.81
N ASN A 201 -6.71 2.55 -14.36
CA ASN A 201 -8.17 2.74 -14.56
C ASN A 201 -8.99 3.35 -13.40
N CYS A 202 -8.45 4.28 -12.61
CA CYS A 202 -9.16 4.83 -11.43
C CYS A 202 -9.39 6.35 -11.42
N LEU A 203 -9.72 6.97 -12.55
CA LEU A 203 -10.18 8.37 -12.55
C LEU A 203 -11.59 8.54 -11.97
N PHE A 204 -12.53 7.62 -12.22
CA PHE A 204 -13.90 7.72 -11.69
C PHE A 204 -13.99 7.79 -10.17
N PRO A 205 -13.32 6.90 -9.42
CA PRO A 205 -13.45 6.92 -7.97
C PRO A 205 -12.77 8.14 -7.35
N PHE A 206 -11.70 8.66 -7.97
CA PHE A 206 -11.03 9.86 -7.49
C PHE A 206 -11.86 11.12 -7.76
N GLU A 207 -12.47 11.24 -8.94
CA GLU A 207 -13.40 12.32 -9.25
C GLU A 207 -14.65 12.24 -8.36
N GLU A 208 -15.21 11.05 -8.11
CA GLU A 208 -16.30 10.86 -7.13
C GLU A 208 -15.87 11.21 -5.70
N CYS A 209 -14.63 10.90 -5.31
CA CYS A 209 -14.08 11.31 -4.02
C CYS A 209 -13.93 12.83 -3.94
N LEU A 210 -13.43 13.49 -4.99
CA LEU A 210 -13.31 14.94 -5.06
C LEU A 210 -14.68 15.63 -5.10
N ILE A 211 -15.65 15.11 -5.85
CA ILE A 211 -17.04 15.59 -5.85
C ILE A 211 -17.65 15.42 -4.46
N SER A 212 -17.34 14.32 -3.76
CA SER A 212 -17.80 14.12 -2.38
C SER A 212 -17.15 15.13 -1.43
N ILE A 213 -15.86 15.44 -1.60
CA ILE A 213 -15.16 16.49 -0.86
C ILE A 213 -15.72 17.88 -1.19
N GLU A 214 -15.96 18.19 -2.46
CA GLU A 214 -16.51 19.47 -2.94
C GLU A 214 -17.95 19.70 -2.46
N ARG A 215 -18.79 18.67 -2.53
CA ARG A 215 -20.18 18.73 -2.02
C ARG A 215 -20.23 19.03 -0.52
N GLU A 216 -19.20 18.63 0.20
CA GLU A 216 -19.09 18.76 1.65
C GLU A 216 -18.06 19.86 2.04
N TRP A 217 -17.63 20.69 1.09
CA TRP A 217 -16.52 21.66 1.22
C TRP A 217 -16.70 22.63 2.39
N GLU A 218 -17.92 23.13 2.61
CA GLU A 218 -18.24 24.07 3.69
C GLU A 218 -18.04 23.45 5.09
N LEU A 219 -18.07 22.12 5.22
CA LEU A 219 -17.85 21.43 6.49
C LEU A 219 -16.35 21.35 6.86
N PHE A 220 -15.44 21.53 5.90
CA PHE A 220 -14.00 21.62 6.18
C PHE A 220 -13.60 22.94 6.85
N TYR A 221 -14.41 23.99 6.72
CA TYR A 221 -14.18 25.31 7.33
C TYR A 221 -15.02 25.57 8.59
N ALA A 222 -15.96 24.68 8.90
CA ALA A 222 -16.81 24.76 10.09
C ALA A 222 -16.11 24.15 11.31
N ASN A 223 -15.07 24.82 11.82
CA ASN A 223 -14.55 24.63 13.17
C ASN A 223 -14.32 25.98 13.84
#